data_AF-A0A2M7N4J5-F1
#
_entry.id   AF-A0A2M7N4J5-F1
#
_cell.length_a   1.000
_cell.length_b   1.000
_cell.length_c   1.000
_cell.angle_alpha   90.00
_cell.angle_beta   90.00
_cell.angle_gamma   90.00
#
_symmetry.space_group_name_H-M   'P 1'
#
loop_
_entity.id
_entity.type
_entity.pdbx_description
1 polymer ?
#
loop_
_entity_poly.entity_id
_entity_poly.type
_entity_poly.pdbx_seq_one_letter_code
_entity_poly.pdbx_strand_id
1 'polypeptide(L)'
;MIRITFKNVGQGDSIILEWKKSRKKKIGIIDCKKNLGSNPILDYIKEKEIKEISFLILSHPHLDHFSGFAELIEHCIKNKVKIKYFLHTANNTPSYWKAAVDSKEAETEILRLFNIIRDANSTGMKSHPIQADTINPDINLDDEYFLKFIAPTSIHLYNYARNFDTPPFEEETGNKPNANWLATVIKIYSKKHDGYILLTSDAKKESILSKDKGENLIF
;
A
#
# COMPACT_ATOMS: atom_id res chain seq x y z
N MET A 1 -18.24 -7.88 11.19
CA MET A 1 -17.35 -7.16 12.12
C MET A 1 -16.00 -7.01 11.44
N ILE A 2 -15.61 -5.76 11.26
CA ILE A 2 -14.33 -5.36 10.69
C ILE A 2 -13.54 -4.69 11.81
N ARG A 3 -12.26 -5.03 11.91
CA ARG A 3 -11.33 -4.41 12.85
C ARG A 3 -10.17 -3.85 12.06
N ILE A 4 -9.85 -2.59 12.33
CA ILE A 4 -8.67 -1.91 11.83
C ILE A 4 -7.76 -1.67 13.03
N THR A 5 -6.50 -2.11 12.95
CA THR A 5 -5.51 -1.92 14.01
C THR A 5 -4.30 -1.19 13.44
N PHE A 6 -4.02 -0.01 13.99
CA PHE A 6 -2.81 0.75 13.70
C PHE A 6 -1.72 0.32 14.66
N LYS A 7 -0.58 -0.16 14.15
CA LYS A 7 0.59 -0.47 14.96
C LYS A 7 1.39 0.80 15.17
N ASN A 8 1.79 1.06 16.42
CA ASN A 8 2.66 2.18 16.72
C ASN A 8 4.08 1.90 16.19
N VAL A 9 4.45 2.62 15.14
CA VAL A 9 5.73 2.49 14.45
C VAL A 9 6.54 3.79 14.43
N GLY A 10 6.12 4.79 15.21
CA GLY A 10 6.67 6.13 15.13
C GLY A 10 6.16 6.85 13.89
N GLN A 11 7.04 7.10 12.91
CA GLN A 11 6.70 7.72 11.63
C GLN A 11 6.37 6.65 10.58
N GLY A 12 5.35 6.94 9.75
CA GLY A 12 4.84 6.05 8.72
C GLY A 12 3.74 5.12 9.24
N ASP A 13 3.39 4.11 8.44
CA ASP A 13 2.20 3.30 8.65
C ASP A 13 2.48 1.80 8.80
N SER A 14 1.64 1.15 9.60
CA SER A 14 1.54 -0.31 9.70
C SER A 14 0.17 -0.70 10.20
N ILE A 15 -0.70 -1.09 9.27
CA ILE A 15 -2.13 -1.26 9.53
C ILE A 15 -2.54 -2.69 9.26
N ILE A 16 -3.30 -3.26 10.20
CA ILE A 16 -3.88 -4.59 10.08
C ILE A 16 -5.39 -4.44 9.93
N LEU A 17 -5.93 -4.96 8.83
CA LEU A 17 -7.36 -5.08 8.57
C LEU A 17 -7.80 -6.54 8.78
N GLU A 18 -8.73 -6.76 9.70
CA GLU A 18 -9.29 -8.08 9.98
C GLU A 18 -10.80 -8.08 9.76
N TRP A 19 -11.31 -9.13 9.11
CA TRP A 19 -12.75 -9.26 8.85
C TRP A 19 -13.17 -10.73 8.75
N LYS A 20 -14.48 -10.97 8.61
CA LYS A 20 -15.04 -12.29 8.37
C LYS A 20 -15.77 -12.30 7.03
N LYS A 21 -15.36 -13.21 6.13
CA LYS A 21 -16.04 -13.46 4.86
C LYS A 21 -16.44 -14.92 4.75
N SER A 22 -17.73 -15.19 4.54
CA SER A 22 -18.29 -16.55 4.51
C SER A 22 -17.86 -17.40 5.72
N ARG A 23 -17.95 -16.82 6.93
CA ARG A 23 -17.53 -17.38 8.23
C ARG A 23 -16.02 -17.66 8.41
N LYS A 24 -15.18 -17.35 7.42
CA LYS A 24 -13.72 -17.48 7.54
C LYS A 24 -13.11 -16.14 7.94
N LYS A 25 -12.20 -16.17 8.93
CA LYS A 25 -11.37 -15.00 9.26
C LYS A 25 -10.47 -14.66 8.08
N LYS A 26 -10.33 -13.38 7.81
CA LYS A 26 -9.47 -12.82 6.76
C LYS A 26 -8.68 -11.67 7.36
N ILE A 27 -7.46 -11.52 6.85
CA ILE A 27 -6.54 -10.45 7.22
C ILE A 27 -5.99 -9.82 5.94
N GLY A 28 -5.77 -8.52 5.99
CA GLY A 28 -5.05 -7.73 5.00
C GLY A 28 -4.14 -6.76 5.73
N ILE A 29 -3.00 -6.44 5.13
CA ILE A 29 -2.01 -5.53 5.69
C ILE A 29 -1.89 -4.33 4.77
N ILE A 30 -1.90 -3.12 5.32
CA ILE A 30 -1.60 -1.88 4.60
C ILE A 30 -0.37 -1.30 5.28
N ASP A 31 0.72 -1.22 4.53
CA ASP A 31 2.07 -0.85 4.95
C ASP A 31 2.68 -1.75 6.04
N CYS A 32 4.00 -1.74 6.09
CA CYS A 32 4.80 -2.55 6.99
C CYS A 32 6.11 -1.84 7.28
N LYS A 33 6.16 -1.19 8.44
CA LYS A 33 7.28 -0.42 8.96
C LYS A 33 7.92 -1.16 10.13
N LYS A 34 9.25 -1.30 10.07
CA LYS A 34 10.02 -1.72 11.24
C LYS A 34 10.11 -0.59 12.25
N ASN A 35 10.05 -0.93 13.53
CA ASN A 35 10.21 0.01 14.62
C ASN A 35 11.25 -0.50 15.62
N LEU A 36 12.33 0.26 15.83
CA LEU A 36 13.42 -0.06 16.77
C LEU A 36 13.95 -1.52 16.66
N GLY A 37 14.12 -2.02 15.43
CA GLY A 37 14.61 -3.38 15.18
C GLY A 37 13.56 -4.49 15.29
N SER A 38 12.33 -4.16 15.68
CA SER A 38 11.17 -5.07 15.62
C SER A 38 10.35 -4.85 14.36
N ASN A 39 9.55 -5.85 13.99
CA ASN A 39 8.61 -5.79 12.89
C ASN A 39 7.20 -6.11 13.41
N PRO A 40 6.43 -5.09 13.84
CA PRO A 40 5.15 -5.29 14.55
C PRO A 40 4.09 -6.07 13.76
N ILE A 41 4.14 -6.00 12.43
CA ILE A 41 3.27 -6.80 11.57
C ILE A 41 3.72 -8.25 11.59
N LEU A 42 5.00 -8.52 11.36
CA LEU A 42 5.54 -9.87 11.39
C LEU A 42 5.33 -10.55 12.76
N ASP A 43 5.54 -9.81 13.84
CA ASP A 43 5.32 -10.32 15.21
C ASP A 43 3.85 -10.69 15.41
N TYR A 44 2.92 -9.89 14.90
CA TYR A 44 1.49 -10.22 14.92
C TYR A 44 1.17 -11.48 14.11
N ILE A 45 1.74 -11.62 12.91
CA ILE A 45 1.55 -12.79 12.05
C ILE A 45 2.04 -14.07 12.75
N LYS A 46 3.19 -14.00 13.43
CA LYS A 46 3.75 -15.10 14.23
C LYS A 46 2.87 -15.42 15.44
N GLU A 47 2.53 -14.42 16.26
CA GLU A 47 1.75 -14.58 17.49
C GLU A 47 0.36 -15.15 17.23
N LYS A 48 -0.31 -14.72 16.15
CA LYS A 48 -1.64 -15.20 15.77
C LYS A 48 -1.62 -16.42 14.87
N GLU A 49 -0.45 -16.98 14.60
CA GLU A 49 -0.23 -18.15 13.74
C GLU A 49 -0.95 -18.06 12.38
N ILE A 50 -0.94 -16.87 11.78
CA ILE A 50 -1.68 -16.59 10.55
C ILE A 50 -1.19 -17.50 9.42
N LYS A 51 -2.11 -18.15 8.72
CA LYS A 51 -1.82 -19.08 7.61
C LYS A 51 -2.13 -18.51 6.22
N GLU A 52 -2.96 -17.49 6.13
CA GLU A 52 -3.33 -16.84 4.87
C GLU A 52 -3.50 -15.33 5.07
N ILE A 53 -2.86 -14.55 4.20
CA ILE A 53 -3.01 -13.11 4.08
C ILE A 53 -3.72 -12.82 2.75
N SER A 54 -4.83 -12.09 2.83
CA SER A 54 -5.68 -11.81 1.67
C SER A 54 -5.04 -10.81 0.73
N PHE A 55 -4.40 -9.78 1.28
CA PHE A 55 -3.61 -8.83 0.52
C PHE A 55 -2.58 -8.16 1.42
N LEU A 56 -1.47 -7.76 0.81
CA LEU A 56 -0.56 -6.75 1.30
C LEU A 56 -0.74 -5.52 0.40
N ILE A 57 -0.79 -4.33 0.97
CA ILE A 57 -0.85 -3.07 0.23
C ILE A 57 0.37 -2.24 0.63
N LEU A 58 1.21 -1.89 -0.34
CA LEU A 58 2.20 -0.82 -0.21
C LEU A 58 1.59 0.48 -0.73
N SER A 59 1.19 1.33 0.20
CA SER A 59 0.41 2.53 -0.08
C SER A 59 1.25 3.64 -0.73
N HIS A 60 2.51 3.77 -0.32
CA HIS A 60 3.37 4.92 -0.62
C HIS A 60 4.85 4.48 -0.68
N PRO A 61 5.67 4.96 -1.63
CA PRO A 61 7.03 4.45 -1.82
C PRO A 61 8.07 5.17 -0.93
N HIS A 62 7.71 5.53 0.31
CA HIS A 62 8.68 5.97 1.32
C HIS A 62 9.05 4.81 2.27
N LEU A 63 10.30 4.80 2.74
CA LEU A 63 10.87 3.69 3.53
C LEU A 63 10.11 3.44 4.84
N ASP A 64 9.50 4.49 5.39
CA ASP A 64 8.62 4.44 6.54
C ASP A 64 7.27 3.73 6.29
N HIS A 65 6.99 3.28 5.06
CA HIS A 65 5.83 2.44 4.73
C HIS A 65 6.19 1.00 4.35
N PHE A 66 7.43 0.72 3.89
CA PHE A 66 7.77 -0.61 3.35
C PHE A 66 8.97 -1.32 3.98
N SER A 67 9.69 -0.70 4.90
CA SER A 67 10.94 -1.25 5.47
C SER A 67 10.82 -2.65 6.12
N GLY A 68 9.60 -3.11 6.44
CA GLY A 68 9.32 -4.42 7.03
C GLY A 68 8.75 -5.46 6.06
N PHE A 69 8.39 -5.09 4.83
CA PHE A 69 7.73 -6.03 3.90
C PHE A 69 8.63 -7.17 3.46
N ALA A 70 9.91 -6.90 3.16
CA ALA A 70 10.84 -7.91 2.70
C ALA A 70 10.98 -9.06 3.71
N GLU A 71 11.22 -8.72 4.97
CA GLU A 71 11.30 -9.68 6.08
C GLU A 71 9.99 -10.45 6.29
N LEU A 72 8.85 -9.77 6.19
CA LEU A 72 7.53 -10.39 6.31
C LEU A 72 7.29 -11.43 5.22
N ILE A 73 7.55 -11.09 3.96
CA ILE A 73 7.31 -11.98 2.82
C ILE A 73 8.28 -13.17 2.85
N GLU A 74 9.56 -12.96 3.17
CA GLU A 74 10.53 -14.03 3.37
C GLU A 74 10.07 -15.03 4.44
N HIS A 75 9.57 -14.52 5.58
CA HIS A 75 9.01 -15.37 6.63
C HIS A 75 7.80 -16.16 6.11
N CYS A 76 6.89 -15.52 5.37
CA CYS A 76 5.72 -16.19 4.81
C CYS A 76 6.09 -17.30 3.82
N ILE A 77 7.06 -17.06 2.92
CA ILE A 77 7.58 -18.09 2.01
C ILE A 77 8.14 -19.28 2.80
N LYS A 78 9.05 -19.01 3.75
CA LYS A 78 9.72 -20.03 4.56
C LYS A 78 8.73 -20.89 5.35
N ASN A 79 7.68 -20.28 5.89
CA ASN A 79 6.69 -20.94 6.75
C ASN A 79 5.41 -21.33 6.02
N LYS A 80 5.38 -21.23 4.68
CA LYS A 80 4.24 -21.57 3.82
C LYS A 80 2.95 -20.83 4.21
N VAL A 81 3.07 -19.59 4.69
CA VAL A 81 1.94 -18.69 4.90
C VAL A 81 1.53 -18.14 3.54
N LYS A 82 0.29 -18.39 3.12
CA LYS A 82 -0.19 -18.01 1.80
C LYS A 82 -0.44 -16.50 1.73
N ILE A 83 0.17 -15.82 0.77
CA ILE A 83 -0.17 -14.44 0.42
C ILE A 83 -0.88 -14.46 -0.94
N LYS A 84 -2.09 -13.91 -1.04
CA LYS A 84 -2.81 -13.91 -2.32
C LYS A 84 -2.40 -12.77 -3.24
N TYR A 85 -2.34 -11.56 -2.69
CA TYR A 85 -2.08 -10.35 -3.45
C TYR A 85 -1.04 -9.48 -2.75
N PHE A 86 -0.10 -8.95 -3.53
CA PHE A 86 0.71 -7.79 -3.17
C PHE A 86 0.30 -6.65 -4.10
N LEU A 87 -0.40 -5.66 -3.54
CA LEU A 87 -0.87 -4.49 -4.25
C LEU A 87 0.04 -3.32 -3.92
N HIS A 88 0.39 -2.51 -4.90
CA HIS A 88 1.34 -1.43 -4.66
C HIS A 88 1.06 -0.22 -5.54
N THR A 89 1.50 0.95 -5.09
CA THR A 89 1.31 2.18 -5.85
C THR A 89 2.15 2.27 -7.15
N ALA A 90 3.35 1.70 -7.16
CA ALA A 90 4.29 1.89 -8.26
C ALA A 90 3.95 1.05 -9.50
N ASN A 91 4.40 1.48 -10.68
CA ASN A 91 4.42 0.61 -11.85
C ASN A 91 5.42 -0.55 -11.64
N ASN A 92 5.23 -1.67 -12.34
CA ASN A 92 5.98 -2.92 -12.13
C ASN A 92 7.45 -2.90 -12.62
N THR A 93 8.05 -1.74 -12.88
CA THR A 93 9.42 -1.66 -13.40
C THR A 93 10.43 -1.27 -12.32
N PRO A 94 11.58 -1.96 -12.20
CA PRO A 94 12.60 -1.62 -11.20
C PRO A 94 13.06 -0.15 -11.25
N SER A 95 13.13 0.43 -12.45
CA SER A 95 13.49 1.85 -12.63
C SER A 95 12.49 2.79 -11.98
N TYR A 96 11.19 2.47 -12.04
CA TYR A 96 10.14 3.28 -11.42
C TYR A 96 10.22 3.22 -9.89
N TRP A 97 10.41 2.03 -9.33
CA TRP A 97 10.60 1.85 -7.88
C TRP A 97 11.82 2.61 -7.36
N LYS A 98 12.94 2.58 -8.09
CA LYS A 98 14.14 3.36 -7.76
C LYS A 98 13.92 4.86 -7.81
N ALA A 99 13.17 5.33 -8.81
CA ALA A 99 12.89 6.76 -8.96
C ALA A 99 11.90 7.28 -7.91
N ALA A 100 11.02 6.40 -7.41
CA ALA A 100 9.99 6.74 -6.44
C ALA A 100 10.49 6.85 -4.99
N VAL A 101 11.73 6.44 -4.72
CA VAL A 101 12.35 6.52 -3.38
C VAL A 101 13.35 7.68 -3.29
N ASP A 102 13.47 8.25 -2.10
CA ASP A 102 14.23 9.48 -1.86
C ASP A 102 15.67 9.24 -1.35
N SER A 103 15.94 8.12 -0.67
CA SER A 103 17.22 7.81 -0.02
C SER A 103 17.91 6.54 -0.55
N LYS A 104 19.22 6.41 -0.30
CA LYS A 104 20.00 5.22 -0.70
C LYS A 104 19.59 3.96 0.07
N GLU A 105 19.20 4.14 1.33
CA GLU A 105 18.64 3.06 2.15
C GLU A 105 17.32 2.56 1.55
N ALA A 106 16.42 3.49 1.20
CA ALA A 106 15.16 3.17 0.54
C ALA A 106 15.37 2.46 -0.82
N GLU A 107 16.35 2.89 -1.62
CA GLU A 107 16.70 2.22 -2.88
C GLU A 107 17.15 0.77 -2.64
N THR A 108 17.99 0.54 -1.63
CA THR A 108 18.47 -0.80 -1.29
C THR A 108 17.31 -1.70 -0.86
N GLU A 109 16.47 -1.22 0.04
CA GLU A 109 15.37 -2.00 0.60
C GLU A 109 14.26 -2.25 -0.44
N ILE A 110 13.94 -1.28 -1.31
CA ILE A 110 12.92 -1.49 -2.34
C ILE A 110 13.37 -2.49 -3.41
N LEU A 111 14.65 -2.50 -3.77
CA LEU A 111 15.21 -3.50 -4.69
C LEU A 111 15.22 -4.90 -4.08
N ARG A 112 15.56 -4.98 -2.78
CA ARG A 112 15.44 -6.23 -2.03
C ARG A 112 13.99 -6.73 -2.03
N LEU A 113 13.03 -5.85 -1.71
CA LEU A 113 11.60 -6.18 -1.71
C LEU A 113 11.14 -6.67 -3.08
N PHE A 114 11.53 -6.00 -4.17
CA PHE A 114 11.19 -6.40 -5.53
C PHE A 114 11.67 -7.82 -5.88
N ASN A 115 12.91 -8.15 -5.50
CA ASN A 115 13.45 -9.50 -5.71
C ASN A 115 12.64 -10.55 -4.94
N ILE A 116 12.27 -10.27 -3.69
CA ILE A 116 11.47 -11.17 -2.86
C ILE A 116 10.04 -11.33 -3.42
N ILE A 117 9.44 -10.27 -3.96
CA ILE A 117 8.13 -10.34 -4.62
C ILE A 117 8.18 -11.25 -5.84
N ARG A 118 9.25 -11.16 -6.64
CA ARG A 118 9.47 -12.04 -7.79
C ARG A 118 9.52 -13.51 -7.34
N ASP A 119 10.21 -13.79 -6.26
CA ASP A 119 10.31 -15.15 -5.70
C ASP A 119 8.95 -15.60 -5.14
N ALA A 120 8.24 -14.72 -4.43
CA ALA A 120 6.90 -14.99 -3.89
C ALA A 120 5.86 -15.26 -4.98
N ASN A 121 6.00 -14.71 -6.19
CA ASN A 121 5.10 -15.03 -7.31
C ASN A 121 5.13 -16.53 -7.66
N SER A 122 6.26 -17.20 -7.48
CA SER A 122 6.37 -18.66 -7.68
C SER A 122 5.53 -19.47 -6.67
N THR A 123 5.11 -18.85 -5.55
CA THR A 123 4.23 -19.45 -4.54
C THR A 123 2.73 -19.23 -4.83
N GLY A 124 2.41 -18.58 -5.94
CA GLY A 124 1.04 -18.24 -6.35
C GLY A 124 0.54 -16.89 -5.82
N MET A 125 1.41 -16.09 -5.19
CA MET A 125 1.13 -14.68 -4.91
C MET A 125 1.01 -13.89 -6.22
N LYS A 126 0.07 -12.96 -6.30
CA LYS A 126 -0.09 -12.07 -7.45
C LYS A 126 0.32 -10.65 -7.09
N SER A 127 1.17 -10.03 -7.89
CA SER A 127 1.57 -8.63 -7.71
C SER A 127 0.91 -7.73 -8.75
N HIS A 128 0.24 -6.66 -8.31
CA HIS A 128 -0.44 -5.73 -9.22
C HIS A 128 -0.31 -4.27 -8.76
N PRO A 129 -0.09 -3.34 -9.70
CA PRO A 129 -0.17 -1.92 -9.39
C PRO A 129 -1.61 -1.52 -9.06
N ILE A 130 -1.77 -0.58 -8.14
CA ILE A 130 -3.05 0.03 -7.80
C ILE A 130 -3.31 1.16 -8.79
N GLN A 131 -4.48 1.11 -9.41
CA GLN A 131 -5.00 2.18 -10.25
C GLN A 131 -6.50 2.30 -10.04
N ALA A 132 -6.91 3.41 -9.41
CA ALA A 132 -8.25 3.63 -8.88
C ALA A 132 -9.31 3.96 -9.94
N ASP A 133 -8.91 4.33 -11.15
CA ASP A 133 -9.79 4.57 -12.30
C ASP A 133 -9.89 3.37 -13.25
N THR A 134 -9.24 2.24 -12.91
CA THR A 134 -9.41 0.97 -13.63
C THR A 134 -10.74 0.31 -13.26
N ILE A 135 -11.31 -0.46 -14.20
CA ILE A 135 -12.51 -1.29 -13.97
C ILE A 135 -12.15 -2.47 -13.08
N ASN A 136 -12.03 -2.23 -11.78
CA ASN A 136 -11.82 -3.26 -10.77
C ASN A 136 -13.01 -3.29 -9.81
N PRO A 137 -13.49 -4.48 -9.43
CA PRO A 137 -14.50 -4.58 -8.39
C PRO A 137 -13.91 -4.17 -7.03
N ASP A 138 -14.70 -3.49 -6.22
CA ASP A 138 -14.34 -3.20 -4.84
C ASP A 138 -14.05 -4.49 -4.06
N ILE A 139 -13.08 -4.43 -3.16
CA ILE A 139 -12.75 -5.56 -2.30
C ILE A 139 -13.85 -5.70 -1.26
N ASN A 140 -14.71 -6.68 -1.45
CA ASN A 140 -15.75 -7.04 -0.49
C ASN A 140 -15.11 -7.62 0.78
N LEU A 141 -15.25 -6.89 1.89
CA LEU A 141 -14.83 -7.28 3.22
C LEU A 141 -15.90 -8.19 3.83
N ASP A 142 -17.16 -7.78 3.82
CA ASP A 142 -18.28 -8.66 4.13
C ASP A 142 -19.52 -8.32 3.27
N ASP A 143 -20.71 -8.77 3.66
CA ASP A 143 -21.93 -8.54 2.90
C ASP A 143 -22.34 -7.06 2.83
N GLU A 144 -21.73 -6.20 3.65
CA GLU A 144 -22.09 -4.80 3.81
C GLU A 144 -20.95 -3.83 3.49
N TYR A 145 -19.73 -4.17 3.90
CA TYR A 145 -18.59 -3.29 3.83
C TYR A 145 -17.63 -3.65 2.69
N PHE A 146 -17.14 -2.60 2.04
CA PHE A 146 -16.30 -2.68 0.84
C PHE A 146 -15.09 -1.76 1.00
N LEU A 147 -13.97 -2.19 0.43
CA LEU A 147 -12.75 -1.40 0.30
C LEU A 147 -12.56 -1.01 -1.17
N LYS A 148 -12.40 0.28 -1.40
CA LYS A 148 -12.22 0.89 -2.72
C LYS A 148 -10.95 1.75 -2.75
N PHE A 149 -10.22 1.68 -3.85
CA PHE A 149 -9.12 2.61 -4.13
C PHE A 149 -9.67 3.89 -4.76
N ILE A 150 -9.25 5.03 -4.26
CA ILE A 150 -9.60 6.37 -4.76
C ILE A 150 -8.42 6.99 -5.53
N ALA A 151 -7.19 6.69 -5.10
CA ALA A 151 -5.93 7.08 -5.73
C ALA A 151 -4.88 5.97 -5.57
N PRO A 152 -3.81 5.94 -6.39
CA PRO A 152 -3.58 6.81 -7.55
C PRO A 152 -4.48 6.45 -8.76
N THR A 153 -4.73 7.42 -9.63
CA THR A 153 -5.42 7.27 -10.94
C THR A 153 -4.44 7.51 -12.09
N SER A 154 -4.85 7.32 -13.33
CA SER A 154 -4.05 7.68 -14.52
C SER A 154 -3.52 9.12 -14.48
N ILE A 155 -4.31 10.09 -14.01
CA ILE A 155 -3.91 11.50 -13.87
C ILE A 155 -2.79 11.66 -12.83
N HIS A 156 -2.86 10.92 -11.73
CA HIS A 156 -1.83 10.95 -10.69
C HIS A 156 -0.50 10.39 -11.22
N LEU A 157 -0.56 9.26 -11.92
CA LEU A 157 0.61 8.67 -12.58
C LEU A 157 1.19 9.61 -13.64
N TYR A 158 0.34 10.28 -14.42
CA TYR A 158 0.77 11.31 -15.38
C TYR A 158 1.46 12.50 -14.70
N ASN A 159 0.91 13.02 -13.60
CA ASN A 159 1.53 14.13 -12.87
C ASN A 159 2.88 13.76 -12.24
N TYR A 160 3.01 12.51 -11.78
CA TYR A 160 4.30 11.97 -11.34
C TYR A 160 5.28 11.87 -12.52
N ALA A 161 4.83 11.36 -13.67
CA ALA A 161 5.66 11.14 -14.86
C ALA A 161 6.09 12.45 -15.54
N ARG A 162 5.25 13.49 -15.56
CA ARG A 162 5.53 14.77 -16.24
C ARG A 162 6.76 15.48 -15.70
N ASN A 163 7.08 15.27 -14.42
CA ASN A 163 8.29 15.83 -13.81
C ASN A 163 9.59 15.15 -14.30
N PHE A 164 9.51 14.11 -15.14
CA PHE A 164 10.68 13.54 -15.85
C PHE A 164 10.95 14.22 -17.20
N ASP A 165 9.96 14.88 -17.82
CA ASP A 165 10.04 15.38 -19.21
C ASP A 165 10.34 16.89 -19.35
N THR A 166 10.43 17.65 -18.26
CA THR A 166 10.96 19.01 -18.30
C THR A 166 12.49 18.96 -18.48
N PRO A 167 13.06 19.57 -19.54
CA PRO A 167 14.49 19.53 -19.77
C PRO A 167 15.24 20.17 -18.57
N PRO A 168 16.46 19.70 -18.27
CA PRO A 168 17.29 20.18 -17.16
C PRO A 168 17.88 21.55 -17.51
N PHE A 169 17.04 22.55 -17.73
CA PHE A 169 17.45 23.96 -17.68
C PHE A 169 17.16 24.47 -16.29
N GLU A 170 18.06 24.09 -15.39
CA GLU A 170 18.58 24.85 -14.25
C GLU A 170 19.19 23.82 -13.30
N GLU A 171 20.46 24.03 -13.00
CA GLU A 171 21.26 23.26 -12.05
C GLU A 171 20.68 23.47 -10.64
N GLU A 172 19.52 22.90 -10.36
CA GLU A 172 19.05 22.66 -9.00
C GLU A 172 19.30 21.18 -8.68
N THR A 173 20.15 20.95 -7.69
CA THR A 173 20.34 19.66 -7.03
C THR A 173 19.01 19.20 -6.41
N GLY A 174 18.10 18.57 -7.18
CA GLY A 174 16.81 18.15 -6.60
C GLY A 174 15.67 17.67 -7.49
N ASN A 175 15.84 17.40 -8.79
CA ASN A 175 14.73 17.01 -9.69
C ASN A 175 14.24 15.54 -9.53
N LYS A 176 13.85 15.12 -8.32
CA LYS A 176 13.08 13.88 -8.13
C LYS A 176 11.57 14.18 -8.24
N PRO A 177 10.80 13.37 -8.98
CA PRO A 177 9.35 13.53 -9.04
C PRO A 177 8.74 13.31 -7.66
N ASN A 178 7.71 14.10 -7.33
CA ASN A 178 7.09 14.06 -6.00
C ASN A 178 6.30 12.75 -5.82
N ALA A 179 6.81 11.85 -4.97
CA ALA A 179 6.23 10.56 -4.69
C ALA A 179 4.80 10.62 -4.10
N ASN A 180 4.37 11.74 -3.52
CA ASN A 180 3.03 11.89 -2.93
C ASN A 180 1.93 11.88 -4.00
N TRP A 181 2.28 12.03 -5.28
CA TRP A 181 1.35 11.75 -6.38
C TRP A 181 0.99 10.26 -6.47
N LEU A 182 1.86 9.38 -5.95
CA LEU A 182 1.66 7.94 -5.96
C LEU A 182 0.91 7.45 -4.72
N ALA A 183 0.83 8.23 -3.66
CA ALA A 183 0.11 7.87 -2.44
C ALA A 183 -1.26 7.22 -2.69
N THR A 184 -1.46 6.04 -2.11
CA THR A 184 -2.71 5.30 -2.22
C THR A 184 -3.73 5.88 -1.26
N VAL A 185 -4.92 6.17 -1.77
CA VAL A 185 -6.06 6.56 -0.95
C VAL A 185 -7.09 5.43 -0.97
N ILE A 186 -7.46 4.95 0.22
CA ILE A 186 -8.37 3.81 0.41
C ILE A 186 -9.63 4.29 1.13
N LYS A 187 -10.80 4.06 0.52
CA LYS A 187 -12.13 4.28 1.13
C LYS A 187 -12.70 2.94 1.57
N ILE A 188 -12.96 2.78 2.87
CA ILE A 188 -13.74 1.66 3.40
C ILE A 188 -15.14 2.19 3.71
N TYR A 189 -16.17 1.66 3.06
CA TYR A 189 -17.53 2.18 3.14
C TYR A 189 -18.57 1.07 3.31
N SER A 190 -19.74 1.42 3.85
CA SER A 190 -20.91 0.55 3.93
C SER A 190 -21.89 0.87 2.82
N LYS A 191 -22.55 -0.15 2.23
CA LYS A 191 -23.69 0.08 1.32
C LYS A 191 -25.01 0.38 2.05
N LYS A 192 -25.06 0.22 3.37
CA LYS A 192 -26.28 0.43 4.18
C LYS A 192 -26.22 1.70 5.03
N HIS A 193 -25.02 2.21 5.31
CA HIS A 193 -24.82 3.36 6.16
C HIS A 193 -24.08 4.46 5.41
N ASP A 194 -24.50 5.70 5.65
CA ASP A 194 -23.91 6.89 5.07
C ASP A 194 -22.66 7.30 5.86
N GLY A 195 -21.61 6.51 5.72
CA GLY A 195 -20.35 6.70 6.44
C GLY A 195 -19.21 5.89 5.84
N TYR A 196 -18.01 6.43 5.93
CA TYR A 196 -16.80 5.79 5.43
C TYR A 196 -15.58 6.12 6.30
N ILE A 197 -14.54 5.30 6.15
CA ILE A 197 -13.20 5.53 6.67
C ILE A 197 -12.29 5.77 5.48
N LEU A 198 -11.44 6.79 5.57
CA LEU A 198 -10.43 7.09 4.57
C LEU A 198 -9.03 6.84 5.15
N LEU A 199 -8.21 6.10 4.41
CA LEU A 199 -6.78 5.92 4.70
C LEU A 199 -5.99 6.60 3.58
N THR A 200 -5.13 7.56 3.94
CA THR A 200 -4.59 8.56 2.99
C THR A 200 -3.06 8.66 3.02
N SER A 201 -2.35 7.54 3.12
CA SER A 201 -0.89 7.48 3.33
C SER A 201 -0.10 8.52 2.53
N ASP A 202 0.32 9.60 3.20
CA ASP A 202 1.02 10.76 2.63
C ASP A 202 0.39 11.43 1.39
N ALA A 203 -0.91 11.20 1.16
CA ALA A 203 -1.59 11.68 -0.02
C ALA A 203 -1.71 13.20 -0.06
N LYS A 204 -1.50 13.76 -1.25
CA LYS A 204 -1.79 15.17 -1.52
C LYS A 204 -3.28 15.47 -1.36
N LYS A 205 -3.61 16.68 -0.89
CA LYS A 205 -5.00 17.12 -0.69
C LYS A 205 -5.81 17.05 -2.00
N GLU A 206 -5.17 17.37 -3.11
CA GLU A 206 -5.76 17.32 -4.46
C GLU A 206 -6.16 15.88 -4.86
N SER A 207 -5.42 14.87 -4.38
CA SER A 207 -5.72 13.46 -4.62
C SER A 207 -7.02 13.02 -3.94
N ILE A 208 -7.40 13.70 -2.86
CA ILE A 208 -8.60 13.42 -2.07
C ILE A 208 -9.81 14.20 -2.61
N LEU A 209 -9.60 15.43 -3.09
CA LEU A 209 -10.67 16.35 -3.51
C LEU A 209 -11.21 16.14 -4.93
N SER A 210 -10.60 15.27 -5.74
CA SER A 210 -10.91 15.18 -7.17
C SER A 210 -12.26 14.52 -7.51
N LYS A 211 -12.97 13.93 -6.54
CA LYS A 211 -14.28 13.27 -6.80
C LYS A 211 -15.42 13.63 -5.84
N ASP A 212 -15.15 14.10 -4.62
CA ASP A 212 -16.19 14.42 -3.65
C ASP A 212 -16.38 15.94 -3.53
N LYS A 213 -17.01 16.56 -4.54
CA LYS A 213 -17.50 17.96 -4.45
C LYS A 213 -18.67 18.14 -3.47
N GLY A 214 -18.98 17.14 -2.63
CA GLY A 214 -20.15 17.17 -1.73
C GLY A 214 -19.99 16.49 -0.37
N GLU A 215 -18.86 15.84 -0.07
CA GLU A 215 -18.69 15.15 1.23
C GLU A 215 -17.64 15.90 2.07
N ASN A 216 -18.06 16.38 3.24
CA ASN A 216 -17.18 17.02 4.22
C ASN A 216 -16.17 15.98 4.74
N LEU A 217 -14.94 16.04 4.25
CA LEU A 217 -13.83 15.25 4.77
C LEU A 217 -13.42 15.81 6.14
N ILE A 218 -13.65 15.02 7.20
CA ILE A 218 -13.09 15.27 8.53
C ILE A 218 -11.74 14.54 8.57
N PHE A 219 -10.67 15.30 8.79
CA PHE A 219 -9.30 14.81 9.00
C PHE A 219 -9.12 14.29 10.43
#